data_AF-A0A9R1QIQ8-F1
#
_entry.id   AF-A0A9R1QIQ8-F1
#
_cell.length_a   1.000
_cell.length_b   1.000
_cell.length_c   1.000
_cell.angle_alpha   90.00
_cell.angle_beta   90.00
_cell.angle_gamma   90.00
#
_symmetry.space_group_name_H-M   'P 1'
#
loop_
_entity.id
_entity.type
_entity.pdbx_description
1 polymer ?
#
loop_
_entity_poly.entity_id
_entity_poly.type
_entity_poly.pdbx_seq_one_letter_code
_entity_poly.pdbx_strand_id
1 'polypeptide(L)'
;MEPERMLQILFSLEDASVIETVVIPSARGRTTVCVSSQVGCAMNCQFCFTGRMGLRKHLSTAEIVEQAVFARKLFSDEFGSITNVVFMGMGEPLHNVDNVIKASSIMVDEQGLQFSPRKVTVSTSGLVPEIKRFLNESNCDLAVSLNATTDEVRNWIMPINRRYNLSTLLGTLREELRLRPKSIVLFEYVMLAGVNDRSEILG
;
A
#
# COMPACT_ATOMS: atom_id res chain seq x y z
N MET A 1 -23.39 -18.73 4.47
CA MET A 1 -22.50 -17.90 3.63
C MET A 1 -21.11 -18.43 3.90
N GLU A 2 -20.52 -19.16 2.96
CA GLU A 2 -19.14 -19.63 3.14
C GLU A 2 -18.24 -18.42 3.40
N PRO A 3 -17.25 -18.51 4.31
CA PRO A 3 -16.29 -17.43 4.48
C PRO A 3 -15.63 -17.17 3.13
N GLU A 4 -15.57 -15.91 2.72
CA GLU A 4 -14.80 -15.49 1.54
C GLU A 4 -13.36 -15.96 1.74
N ARG A 5 -13.01 -17.07 1.08
CA ARG A 5 -11.68 -17.66 1.18
C ARG A 5 -10.70 -16.68 0.57
N MET A 6 -9.77 -16.17 1.37
CA MET A 6 -8.61 -15.44 0.85
C MET A 6 -7.54 -16.44 0.42
N LEU A 7 -6.79 -16.08 -0.61
CA LEU A 7 -5.64 -16.87 -1.06
C LEU A 7 -4.37 -16.08 -0.79
N GLN A 8 -3.43 -16.68 -0.07
CA GLN A 8 -2.08 -16.16 0.09
C GLN A 8 -1.12 -16.95 -0.81
N ILE A 9 -0.31 -16.23 -1.56
CA ILE A 9 0.69 -16.75 -2.49
C ILE A 9 2.07 -16.38 -1.96
N LEU A 10 2.97 -17.35 -1.89
CA LEU A 10 4.38 -17.15 -1.53
C LEU A 10 5.22 -17.18 -2.81
N PHE A 11 5.92 -16.09 -3.09
CA PHE A 11 6.89 -16.02 -4.19
C PHE A 11 8.29 -16.20 -3.62
N SER A 12 9.04 -17.16 -4.16
CA SER A 12 10.48 -17.27 -3.92
C SER A 12 11.22 -16.50 -5.00
N LEU A 13 12.03 -15.53 -4.60
CA LEU A 13 12.83 -14.70 -5.50
C LEU A 13 14.17 -15.37 -5.82
N GLU A 14 14.90 -14.86 -6.81
CA GLU A 14 16.18 -15.45 -7.26
C GLU A 14 17.22 -15.56 -6.13
N ASP A 15 17.18 -14.64 -5.16
CA ASP A 15 18.06 -14.61 -3.99
C ASP A 15 17.54 -15.47 -2.82
N ALA A 16 16.57 -16.34 -3.07
CA ALA A 16 15.86 -17.19 -2.10
C ALA A 16 15.09 -16.42 -1.00
N SER A 17 14.98 -15.10 -1.11
CA SER A 17 14.05 -14.35 -0.27
C SER A 17 12.60 -14.62 -0.68
N VAL A 18 11.67 -14.41 0.26
CA VAL A 18 10.25 -14.71 0.06
C VAL A 18 9.41 -13.46 0.27
N ILE A 19 8.43 -13.26 -0.59
CA ILE A 19 7.38 -12.25 -0.44
C ILE A 19 5.99 -12.86 -0.51
N GLU A 20 5.03 -12.13 0.04
CA GLU A 20 3.63 -12.54 0.08
C GLU A 20 2.78 -11.67 -0.84
N THR A 21 1.82 -12.31 -1.51
CA THR A 21 0.75 -11.66 -2.28
C THR A 21 -0.57 -12.26 -1.83
N VAL A 22 -1.61 -11.45 -1.65
CA VAL A 22 -2.92 -11.93 -1.19
C VAL A 22 -4.00 -11.58 -2.20
N VAL A 23 -4.81 -12.56 -2.59
CA VAL A 23 -6.03 -12.36 -3.38
C VAL A 23 -7.23 -12.35 -2.43
N ILE A 24 -7.98 -11.25 -2.50
CA ILE A 24 -9.09 -10.93 -1.60
C ILE A 24 -10.35 -10.76 -2.45
N PRO A 25 -11.20 -11.80 -2.57
CA PRO A 25 -12.53 -11.66 -3.16
C PRO A 25 -13.42 -10.81 -2.24
N SER A 26 -14.51 -10.26 -2.78
CA SER A 26 -15.53 -9.55 -2.02
C SER A 26 -16.91 -9.92 -2.54
N ALA A 27 -17.88 -10.10 -1.63
CA ALA A 27 -19.28 -10.37 -1.92
C ALA A 27 -19.92 -9.33 -2.84
N ARG A 28 -19.33 -8.13 -2.94
CA ARG A 28 -19.77 -7.08 -3.87
C ARG A 28 -19.24 -7.26 -5.30
N GLY A 29 -18.68 -8.42 -5.64
CA GLY A 29 -18.18 -8.75 -6.98
C GLY A 29 -16.83 -8.11 -7.32
N ARG A 30 -16.06 -7.67 -6.32
CA ARG A 30 -14.73 -7.07 -6.49
C ARG A 30 -13.66 -8.01 -5.96
N THR A 31 -12.67 -8.32 -6.79
CA THR A 31 -11.49 -9.09 -6.35
C THR A 31 -10.24 -8.22 -6.40
N THR A 32 -9.54 -8.16 -5.27
CA THR A 32 -8.35 -7.31 -5.05
C THR A 32 -7.12 -8.17 -4.91
N VAL A 33 -6.02 -7.80 -5.56
CA VAL A 33 -4.70 -8.36 -5.28
C VAL A 33 -3.88 -7.37 -4.44
N CYS A 34 -3.37 -7.84 -3.31
CA CYS A 34 -2.48 -7.12 -2.42
C CYS A 34 -1.04 -7.51 -2.76
N VAL A 35 -0.26 -6.55 -3.27
CA VAL A 35 1.11 -6.76 -3.73
C VAL A 35 2.13 -6.19 -2.76
N SER A 36 3.27 -6.88 -2.66
CA SER A 36 4.47 -6.46 -1.95
C SER A 36 5.32 -5.55 -2.84
N SER A 37 6.04 -4.62 -2.20
CA SER A 37 6.99 -3.68 -2.84
C SER A 37 8.43 -3.87 -2.38
N GLN A 38 8.66 -4.58 -1.27
CA GLN A 38 9.97 -4.82 -0.66
C GLN A 38 10.01 -6.19 0.02
N VAL A 39 11.22 -6.71 0.24
CA VAL A 39 11.45 -7.81 1.17
C VAL A 39 11.72 -7.20 2.55
N GLY A 40 10.74 -7.33 3.44
CA GLY A 40 10.76 -6.64 4.73
C GLY A 40 10.44 -5.14 4.60
N CYS A 41 10.62 -4.36 5.67
CA CYS A 41 10.30 -2.92 5.67
C CYS A 41 11.14 -2.14 6.69
N ALA A 42 11.60 -0.96 6.31
CA ALA A 42 12.42 -0.08 7.16
C ALA A 42 11.60 0.85 8.08
N MET A 43 10.28 0.93 7.92
CA MET A 43 9.45 1.91 8.66
C MET A 43 9.27 1.55 10.13
N ASN A 44 9.49 0.28 10.51
CA ASN A 44 9.43 -0.20 11.89
C ASN A 44 8.13 0.17 12.65
N CYS A 45 6.99 0.10 11.96
CA CYS A 45 5.68 0.29 12.58
C CYS A 45 5.44 -0.83 13.60
N GLN A 46 5.08 -0.49 14.85
CA GLN A 46 5.08 -1.43 15.98
C GLN A 46 4.06 -2.57 15.86
N PHE A 47 2.97 -2.29 15.14
CA PHE A 47 1.88 -3.23 14.85
C PHE A 47 2.14 -4.10 13.59
N CYS A 48 3.21 -3.83 12.84
CA CYS A 48 3.49 -4.50 11.57
C CYS A 48 4.57 -5.57 11.74
N PHE A 49 4.26 -6.82 11.38
CA PHE A 49 5.23 -7.91 11.41
C PHE A 49 6.40 -7.66 10.45
N THR A 50 6.10 -7.22 9.22
CA THR A 50 7.10 -6.88 8.19
C THR A 50 8.08 -5.79 8.65
N GLY A 51 7.63 -4.84 9.48
CA GLY A 51 8.49 -3.83 10.08
C GLY A 51 9.56 -4.41 11.00
N ARG A 52 9.25 -5.50 11.72
CA ARG A 52 10.19 -6.19 12.62
C ARG A 52 11.25 -7.01 11.88
N MET A 53 11.00 -7.38 10.64
CA MET A 53 11.95 -8.11 9.80
C MET A 53 13.14 -7.24 9.37
N GLY A 54 13.01 -5.91 9.46
CA GLY A 54 13.92 -4.95 8.83
C GLY A 54 13.78 -4.96 7.31
N LEU A 55 14.38 -3.97 6.63
CA LEU A 55 14.46 -3.96 5.17
C LEU A 55 15.63 -4.81 4.70
N ARG A 56 15.38 -5.75 3.79
CA ARG A 56 16.44 -6.52 3.09
C ARG A 56 16.73 -5.99 1.71
N LYS A 57 15.70 -5.85 0.87
CA LYS A 57 15.82 -5.28 -0.48
C LYS A 57 14.54 -4.63 -0.97
N HIS A 58 14.70 -3.76 -1.94
CA HIS A 58 13.60 -3.30 -2.80
C HIS A 58 13.31 -4.35 -3.87
N LEU A 59 12.03 -4.53 -4.20
CA LEU A 59 11.65 -5.31 -5.37
C LEU A 59 11.85 -4.47 -6.64
N SER A 60 12.32 -5.12 -7.70
CA SER A 60 12.32 -4.57 -9.04
C SER A 60 10.90 -4.38 -9.56
N THR A 61 10.73 -3.54 -10.60
CA THR A 61 9.45 -3.40 -11.29
C THR A 61 8.87 -4.75 -11.74
N ALA A 62 9.70 -5.66 -12.26
CA ALA A 62 9.25 -6.96 -12.73
C ALA A 62 8.68 -7.82 -11.59
N GLU A 63 9.40 -7.93 -10.47
CA GLU A 63 8.94 -8.68 -9.28
C GLU A 63 7.63 -8.11 -8.70
N ILE A 64 7.38 -6.81 -8.83
CA ILE A 64 6.11 -6.18 -8.40
C ILE A 64 4.97 -6.53 -9.37
N VAL A 65 5.19 -6.34 -10.68
CA VAL A 65 4.16 -6.58 -11.70
C VAL A 65 3.78 -8.06 -11.77
N GLU A 66 4.76 -8.95 -11.62
CA GLU A 66 4.57 -10.40 -11.70
C GLU A 66 3.54 -10.92 -10.68
N GLN A 67 3.50 -10.34 -9.47
CA GLN A 67 2.50 -10.70 -8.45
C GLN A 67 1.06 -10.51 -8.97
N ALA A 68 0.78 -9.41 -9.66
CA ALA A 68 -0.54 -9.13 -10.22
C ALA A 68 -0.83 -9.97 -11.48
N VAL A 69 0.18 -10.18 -12.34
CA VAL A 69 0.06 -11.05 -13.53
C VAL A 69 -0.28 -12.47 -13.12
N PHE A 70 0.49 -13.03 -12.19
CA PHE A 70 0.34 -14.38 -11.69
C PHE A 70 -1.02 -14.59 -11.02
N ALA A 71 -1.43 -13.63 -10.17
CA ALA A 71 -2.74 -13.65 -9.55
C ALA A 71 -3.87 -13.70 -10.59
N ARG A 72 -3.84 -12.82 -11.61
CA ARG A 72 -4.87 -12.81 -12.67
C ARG A 72 -4.87 -14.09 -13.49
N LYS A 73 -3.70 -14.54 -13.92
CA LYS A 73 -3.57 -15.67 -14.83
C LYS A 73 -4.05 -16.97 -14.22
N LEU A 74 -3.81 -17.19 -12.92
CA LEU A 74 -4.07 -18.48 -12.29
C LEU A 74 -5.35 -18.53 -11.47
N PHE A 75 -5.83 -17.38 -10.98
CA PHE A 75 -6.88 -17.36 -9.96
C PHE A 75 -8.13 -16.58 -10.37
N SER A 76 -8.20 -16.03 -11.59
CA SER A 76 -9.43 -15.36 -12.04
C SER A 76 -10.62 -16.31 -12.28
N ASP A 77 -10.38 -17.59 -12.59
CA ASP A 77 -11.46 -18.57 -12.73
C ASP A 77 -12.05 -18.97 -11.37
N GLU A 78 -11.24 -18.97 -10.31
CA GLU A 78 -11.65 -19.35 -8.95
C GLU A 78 -12.21 -18.16 -8.15
N PHE A 79 -11.56 -16.99 -8.24
CA PHE A 79 -11.89 -15.82 -7.41
C PHE A 79 -12.56 -14.68 -8.20
N GLY A 80 -12.89 -14.92 -9.48
CA GLY A 80 -13.42 -13.91 -10.38
C GLY A 80 -12.37 -12.92 -10.87
N SER A 81 -12.79 -12.00 -11.74
CA SER A 81 -11.89 -11.00 -12.34
C SER A 81 -11.23 -10.15 -11.26
N ILE A 82 -9.90 -10.20 -11.19
CA ILE A 82 -9.12 -9.32 -10.33
C ILE A 82 -9.14 -7.94 -10.98
N THR A 83 -9.81 -7.02 -10.31
CA THR A 83 -10.13 -5.67 -10.83
C THR A 83 -9.46 -4.57 -10.04
N ASN A 84 -8.84 -4.91 -8.90
CA ASN A 84 -8.18 -3.97 -7.99
C ASN A 84 -6.78 -4.46 -7.60
N VAL A 85 -5.85 -3.52 -7.48
CA VAL A 85 -4.49 -3.74 -6.96
C VAL A 85 -4.27 -2.79 -5.79
N VAL A 86 -3.74 -3.29 -4.68
CA VAL A 86 -3.32 -2.46 -3.54
C VAL A 86 -1.88 -2.77 -3.15
N PHE A 87 -1.07 -1.73 -2.95
CA PHE A 87 0.30 -1.86 -2.45
C PHE A 87 0.27 -1.83 -0.92
N MET A 88 -0.27 -2.88 -0.32
CA MET A 88 -0.44 -3.04 1.13
C MET A 88 0.15 -4.37 1.62
N GLY A 89 1.00 -5.01 0.80
CA GLY A 89 1.73 -6.21 1.17
C GLY A 89 2.97 -5.86 1.98
N MET A 90 4.09 -6.54 1.70
CA MET A 90 5.36 -6.27 2.36
C MET A 90 6.02 -5.00 1.81
N GLY A 91 6.46 -4.12 2.72
CA GLY A 91 7.27 -2.94 2.39
C GLY A 91 6.56 -1.61 2.53
N GLU A 92 7.34 -0.53 2.43
CA GLU A 92 6.85 0.83 2.23
C GLU A 92 6.99 1.18 0.74
N PRO A 93 5.88 1.26 -0.02
CA PRO A 93 5.92 1.48 -1.46
C PRO A 93 6.68 2.76 -1.85
N LEU A 94 6.50 3.85 -1.11
CA LEU A 94 7.18 5.12 -1.43
C LEU A 94 8.66 5.13 -1.03
N HIS A 95 9.13 4.13 -0.26
CA HIS A 95 10.57 3.90 -0.07
C HIS A 95 11.18 3.13 -1.26
N ASN A 96 10.35 2.62 -2.18
CA ASN A 96 10.74 2.00 -3.45
C ASN A 96 10.05 2.70 -4.64
N VAL A 97 9.96 4.03 -4.57
CA VAL A 97 9.09 4.84 -5.43
C VAL A 97 9.36 4.65 -6.93
N ASP A 98 10.61 4.50 -7.35
CA ASP A 98 10.98 4.36 -8.76
C ASP A 98 10.38 3.10 -9.39
N ASN A 99 10.54 1.97 -8.70
CA ASN A 99 10.02 0.69 -9.17
C ASN A 99 8.48 0.65 -9.06
N VAL A 100 7.92 1.27 -8.01
CA VAL A 100 6.47 1.34 -7.78
C VAL A 100 5.78 2.19 -8.84
N ILE A 101 6.29 3.38 -9.19
CA ILE A 101 5.73 4.22 -10.26
C ILE A 101 5.76 3.49 -11.60
N LYS A 102 6.88 2.85 -11.94
CA LYS A 102 6.98 2.05 -13.17
C LYS A 102 6.00 0.88 -13.17
N ALA A 103 5.90 0.16 -12.04
CA ALA A 103 4.99 -0.99 -11.92
C ALA A 103 3.52 -0.55 -12.01
N SER A 104 3.12 0.51 -11.30
CA SER A 104 1.76 1.03 -11.36
C SER A 104 1.42 1.57 -12.75
N SER A 105 2.38 2.21 -13.44
CA SER A 105 2.21 2.62 -14.84
C SER A 105 1.94 1.42 -15.75
N ILE A 106 2.69 0.33 -15.63
CA ILE A 106 2.46 -0.90 -16.41
C ILE A 106 1.10 -1.52 -16.07
N MET A 107 0.69 -1.48 -14.79
CA MET A 107 -0.60 -2.01 -14.36
C MET A 107 -1.77 -1.28 -15.02
N VAL A 108 -1.67 0.03 -15.25
CA VAL A 108 -2.76 0.84 -15.81
C VAL A 108 -2.68 1.06 -17.32
N ASP A 109 -1.54 0.75 -17.93
CA ASP A 109 -1.31 0.91 -19.37
C ASP A 109 -2.27 0.04 -20.20
N GLU A 110 -2.73 0.57 -21.34
CA GLU A 110 -3.64 -0.12 -22.26
C GLU A 110 -3.01 -1.37 -22.90
N GLN A 111 -1.69 -1.37 -23.09
CA GLN A 111 -0.91 -2.52 -23.56
C GLN A 111 -0.36 -3.37 -22.40
N GLY A 112 -0.59 -2.93 -21.15
CA GLY A 112 -0.19 -3.62 -19.94
C GLY A 112 -1.32 -4.47 -19.35
N LEU A 113 -1.60 -4.27 -18.06
CA LEU A 113 -2.71 -4.99 -17.39
C LEU A 113 -4.04 -4.25 -17.50
N GLN A 114 -4.07 -3.03 -18.02
CA GLN A 114 -5.30 -2.27 -18.28
C GLN A 114 -6.20 -2.13 -17.04
N PHE A 115 -5.62 -2.00 -15.84
CA PHE A 115 -6.38 -1.61 -14.67
C PHE A 115 -6.80 -0.14 -14.78
N SER A 116 -7.99 0.20 -14.28
CA SER A 116 -8.33 1.61 -14.09
C SER A 116 -7.36 2.23 -13.06
N PRO A 117 -6.81 3.44 -13.28
CA PRO A 117 -5.95 4.09 -12.30
C PRO A 117 -6.58 4.22 -10.91
N ARG A 118 -7.90 4.39 -10.84
CA ARG A 118 -8.69 4.45 -9.59
C ARG A 118 -8.90 3.08 -8.91
N LYS A 119 -8.30 2.04 -9.47
CA LYS A 119 -8.36 0.67 -8.94
C LYS A 119 -6.99 0.15 -8.56
N VAL A 120 -5.94 0.95 -8.79
CA VAL A 120 -4.58 0.72 -8.30
C VAL A 120 -4.34 1.73 -7.19
N THR A 121 -4.18 1.25 -5.95
CA THR A 121 -3.97 2.11 -4.78
C THR A 121 -2.58 1.87 -4.18
N VAL A 122 -1.77 2.92 -4.12
CA VAL A 122 -0.48 2.90 -3.45
C VAL A 122 -0.65 3.42 -2.02
N SER A 123 -0.31 2.62 -1.01
CA SER A 123 -0.30 3.06 0.39
C SER A 123 1.07 3.60 0.79
N THR A 124 1.10 4.51 1.76
CA THR A 124 2.33 4.98 2.40
C THR A 124 2.13 5.25 3.89
N SER A 125 3.20 5.03 4.67
CA SER A 125 3.32 5.45 6.07
C SER A 125 3.56 6.95 6.25
N GLY A 126 3.77 7.71 5.17
CA GLY A 126 3.93 9.16 5.22
C GLY A 126 5.33 9.66 4.86
N LEU A 127 5.99 9.06 3.85
CA LEU A 127 7.24 9.59 3.30
C LEU A 127 6.97 10.86 2.47
N VAL A 128 6.93 12.01 3.14
CA VAL A 128 6.44 13.28 2.58
C VAL A 128 7.09 13.68 1.24
N PRO A 129 8.43 13.65 1.06
CA PRO A 129 9.02 13.99 -0.25
C PRO A 129 8.52 13.09 -1.38
N GLU A 130 8.35 11.80 -1.09
CA GLU A 130 7.94 10.80 -2.06
C GLU A 130 6.44 10.82 -2.34
N ILE A 131 5.62 11.34 -1.41
CA ILE A 131 4.20 11.64 -1.67
C ILE A 131 4.09 12.67 -2.78
N LYS A 132 4.85 13.78 -2.70
CA LYS A 132 4.85 14.84 -3.72
C LYS A 132 5.25 14.26 -5.07
N ARG A 133 6.32 13.48 -5.08
CA ARG A 133 6.83 12.80 -6.27
C ARG A 133 5.80 11.87 -6.89
N PHE A 134 5.22 10.97 -6.08
CA PHE A 134 4.21 10.03 -6.54
C PHE A 134 2.98 10.74 -7.10
N LEU A 135 2.47 11.76 -6.42
CA LEU A 135 1.33 12.52 -6.93
C LEU A 135 1.69 13.20 -8.25
N ASN A 136 2.87 13.77 -8.41
CA ASN A 136 3.26 14.39 -9.68
C ASN A 136 3.42 13.39 -10.84
N GLU A 137 3.95 12.19 -10.59
CA GLU A 137 4.34 11.23 -11.61
C GLU A 137 3.29 10.13 -11.89
N SER A 138 2.31 9.93 -10.99
CA SER A 138 1.32 8.85 -11.07
C SER A 138 -0.12 9.38 -11.05
N ASN A 139 -1.01 8.65 -11.73
CA ASN A 139 -2.46 8.87 -11.70
C ASN A 139 -3.20 7.82 -10.85
N CYS A 140 -2.47 6.92 -10.19
CA CYS A 140 -3.05 5.91 -9.31
C CYS A 140 -3.52 6.53 -7.98
N ASP A 141 -4.45 5.87 -7.30
CA ASP A 141 -4.97 6.36 -6.02
C ASP A 141 -3.91 6.25 -4.92
N LEU A 142 -3.95 7.20 -3.97
CA LEU A 142 -3.08 7.24 -2.80
C LEU A 142 -3.86 6.88 -1.54
N ALA A 143 -3.31 5.98 -0.74
CA ALA A 143 -3.72 5.74 0.64
C ALA A 143 -2.60 6.17 1.60
N VAL A 144 -2.97 6.68 2.76
CA VAL A 144 -2.04 7.12 3.81
C VAL A 144 -2.39 6.43 5.12
N SER A 145 -1.45 5.64 5.62
CA SER A 145 -1.49 5.03 6.93
C SER A 145 -1.28 6.11 8.01
N LEU A 146 -2.38 6.57 8.60
CA LEU A 146 -2.40 7.63 9.60
C LEU A 146 -2.21 7.05 11.00
N ASN A 147 -3.09 6.13 11.38
CA ASN A 147 -3.08 5.30 12.60
C ASN A 147 -3.01 6.03 13.96
N ALA A 148 -2.98 7.36 14.01
CA ALA A 148 -3.06 8.13 15.25
C ALA A 148 -3.48 9.58 14.96
N THR A 149 -4.13 10.24 15.92
CA THR A 149 -4.55 11.65 15.82
C THR A 149 -3.61 12.64 16.50
N THR A 150 -2.66 12.15 17.30
CA THR A 150 -1.61 12.97 17.94
C THR A 150 -0.22 12.50 17.58
N ASP A 151 0.74 13.44 17.57
CA ASP A 151 2.13 13.13 17.24
C ASP A 151 2.77 12.22 18.29
N GLU A 152 2.39 12.32 19.57
CA GLU A 152 2.90 11.47 20.64
C GLU A 152 2.59 10.00 20.38
N VAL A 153 1.33 9.69 20.09
CA VAL A 153 0.91 8.32 19.79
C VAL A 153 1.53 7.87 18.47
N ARG A 154 1.49 8.70 17.43
CA ARG A 154 2.02 8.35 16.11
C ARG A 154 3.52 8.10 16.14
N ASN A 155 4.29 8.88 16.91
CA ASN A 155 5.72 8.68 17.13
C ASN A 155 6.05 7.33 17.77
N TRP A 156 5.13 6.79 18.58
CA TRP A 156 5.29 5.48 19.19
C TRP A 156 4.96 4.35 18.22
N ILE A 157 3.79 4.39 17.57
CA ILE A 157 3.34 3.31 16.66
C ILE A 157 4.03 3.32 15.28
N MET A 158 4.39 4.49 14.76
CA MET A 158 4.91 4.72 13.41
C MET A 158 6.09 5.70 13.46
N PRO A 159 7.31 5.21 13.70
CA PRO A 159 8.49 6.04 13.93
C PRO A 159 8.80 7.10 12.86
N ILE A 160 8.35 6.89 11.62
CA ILE A 160 8.46 7.87 10.53
C ILE A 160 7.87 9.25 10.88
N ASN A 161 6.90 9.29 11.79
CA ASN A 161 6.28 10.53 12.25
C ASN A 161 7.26 11.50 12.93
N ARG A 162 8.35 10.99 13.52
CA ARG A 162 9.39 11.84 14.12
C ARG A 162 10.13 12.68 13.07
N ARG A 163 10.18 12.18 11.83
CA ARG A 163 10.77 12.88 10.69
C ARG A 163 9.73 13.73 9.96
N TYR A 164 8.52 13.19 9.79
CA TYR A 164 7.41 13.84 9.10
C TYR A 164 6.15 13.76 9.97
N ASN A 165 6.01 14.76 10.85
CA ASN A 165 4.90 14.82 11.81
C ASN A 165 3.55 15.02 11.12
N LEU A 166 2.46 14.87 11.88
CA LEU A 166 1.08 14.98 11.36
C LEU A 166 0.83 16.30 10.64
N SER A 167 1.30 17.41 11.20
CA SER A 167 1.14 18.73 10.59
C SER A 167 1.82 18.81 9.21
N THR A 168 3.05 18.30 9.10
CA THR A 168 3.82 18.26 7.84
C THR A 168 3.18 17.34 6.81
N LEU A 169 2.73 16.16 7.24
CA LEU A 169 2.06 15.18 6.39
C LEU A 169 0.74 15.74 5.84
N LEU A 170 -0.14 16.20 6.72
CA LEU A 170 -1.45 16.73 6.34
C LEU A 170 -1.34 18.06 5.57
N GLY A 171 -0.37 18.91 5.93
CA GLY A 171 -0.05 20.13 5.20
C GLY A 171 0.36 19.83 3.76
N THR A 172 1.27 18.89 3.57
CA THR A 172 1.69 18.43 2.23
C THR A 172 0.51 17.90 1.43
N LEU A 173 -0.30 17.00 2.00
CA LEU A 173 -1.47 16.46 1.30
C LEU A 173 -2.45 17.56 0.88
N ARG A 174 -2.72 18.55 1.74
CA ARG A 174 -3.59 19.68 1.40
C ARG A 174 -3.02 20.53 0.25
N GLU A 175 -1.72 20.78 0.24
CA GLU A 175 -1.05 21.54 -0.82
C GLU A 175 -1.14 20.80 -2.16
N GLU A 176 -0.74 19.52 -2.19
CA GLU A 176 -0.71 18.73 -3.43
C GLU A 176 -2.13 18.47 -3.98
N LEU A 177 -3.11 18.22 -3.11
CA LEU A 177 -4.50 17.94 -3.53
C LEU A 177 -5.24 19.19 -4.03
N ARG A 178 -4.85 20.41 -3.62
CA ARG A 178 -5.40 21.64 -4.22
C ARG A 178 -5.11 21.71 -5.73
N LEU A 179 -3.98 21.16 -6.16
CA LEU A 179 -3.59 21.09 -7.57
C LEU A 179 -4.30 19.92 -8.31
N ARG A 180 -5.00 19.04 -7.57
CA ARG A 180 -5.60 17.79 -8.07
C ARG A 180 -7.02 17.60 -7.53
N PRO A 181 -8.00 18.45 -7.91
CA PRO A 181 -9.32 18.50 -7.27
C PRO A 181 -10.17 17.24 -7.42
N LYS A 182 -9.79 16.29 -8.30
CA LYS A 182 -10.47 14.99 -8.48
C LYS A 182 -9.78 13.85 -7.73
N SER A 183 -8.61 14.07 -7.16
CA SER A 183 -7.88 13.06 -6.38
C SER A 183 -8.44 12.98 -4.97
N ILE A 184 -8.69 11.76 -4.52
CA ILE A 184 -9.13 11.46 -3.15
C ILE A 184 -8.00 10.67 -2.49
N VAL A 185 -7.66 11.04 -1.26
CA VAL A 185 -6.71 10.27 -0.44
C VAL A 185 -7.49 9.47 0.58
N LEU A 186 -7.26 8.16 0.61
CA LEU A 186 -7.80 7.29 1.63
C LEU A 186 -6.91 7.38 2.88
N PHE A 187 -7.49 7.61 4.05
CA PHE A 187 -6.76 7.44 5.30
C PHE A 187 -7.03 6.05 5.89
N GLU A 188 -5.96 5.35 6.21
CA GLU A 188 -5.99 4.06 6.88
C GLU A 188 -5.72 4.27 8.38
N TYR A 189 -6.52 3.59 9.19
CA TYR A 189 -6.46 3.68 10.64
C TYR A 189 -6.72 2.30 11.25
N VAL A 190 -5.64 1.64 11.67
CA VAL A 190 -5.72 0.37 12.42
C VAL A 190 -6.17 0.65 13.85
N MET A 191 -7.14 -0.12 14.34
CA MET A 191 -7.64 -0.01 15.71
C MET A 191 -6.80 -0.89 16.63
N LEU A 192 -6.06 -0.27 17.54
CA LEU A 192 -5.19 -0.91 18.52
C LEU A 192 -5.76 -0.69 19.91
N ALA A 193 -6.20 -1.79 20.53
CA ALA A 193 -6.88 -1.80 21.81
C ALA A 193 -6.11 -1.04 22.90
N GLY A 194 -6.72 0.00 23.44
CA GLY A 194 -6.18 0.83 24.52
C GLY A 194 -5.10 1.83 24.10
N VAL A 195 -4.73 1.87 22.81
CA VAL A 195 -3.68 2.73 22.25
C VAL A 195 -4.26 3.90 21.48
N ASN A 196 -5.09 3.63 20.48
CA ASN A 196 -5.57 4.64 19.52
C ASN A 196 -7.08 4.52 19.22
N ASP A 197 -7.79 3.71 20.00
CA ASP A 197 -9.22 3.38 19.85
C ASP A 197 -10.12 4.00 20.94
N ARG A 198 -9.58 4.89 21.79
CA ARG A 198 -10.34 5.56 22.85
C ARG A 198 -11.20 6.67 22.28
N SER A 199 -12.43 6.81 22.79
CA SER A 199 -13.39 7.83 22.33
C SER A 199 -12.85 9.27 22.44
N GLU A 200 -11.99 9.53 23.42
CA GLU A 200 -11.34 10.83 23.67
C GLU A 200 -10.34 11.23 22.55
N ILE A 201 -9.88 10.27 21.75
CA ILE A 201 -8.88 10.47 20.68
C ILE A 201 -9.55 10.84 19.34
N LEU A 202 -10.86 10.63 19.23
CA LEU A 202 -11.68 10.87 18.03
C LEU A 202 -12.42 12.22 18.03
N GLY A 203 -12.18 13.06 19.04
CA GLY A 203 -12.82 14.38 19.24
C GLY A 203 -12.11 15.52 18.53
#